data_AF-A0A6H1KZE6-F1
#
_entry.id   AF-A0A6H1KZE6-F1
#
_cell.length_a   1.000
_cell.length_b   1.000
_cell.length_c   1.000
_cell.angle_alpha   90.00
_cell.angle_beta   90.00
_cell.angle_gamma   90.00
#
_symmetry.space_group_name_H-M   'P 1'
#
loop_
_entity.id
_entity.type
_entity.pdbx_description
1 polymer ?
#
loop_
_entity_poly.entity_id
_entity_poly.type
_entity_poly.pdbx_seq_one_letter_code
_entity_poly.pdbx_strand_id
1 'polypeptide(L)'
;MTELLRAATPTAYPALQELRGRHRASVLAYARLCTTSESVARQLAAQAFTLAARETARGSDPGVPWRHQLLLLTARVAVSWAADERAAGLDAGLLLVLNTAGPEGPVPRMLPAFQSLPSRAQGLVWYGLVEREPEERTAVLLGLTREDVTYGTEQALQTLGQACLKARLAASDDPSCGDFRRLIEESLRPGNPRFSSDLDAHMAHCAHCTTAYEELSALRDHPRTTLAEGLLPWAGTAYTTTGTHEPAPSGRASSGPPWPPSRRLVLASAALGVALAPLLLLLLTSGGSPAPDPAGAVGTPASPPSVTVTATVPAAPSPSPSPSGPSASATTASASPTAPASPSRSARPKPYPTPTPAAPPGAAYAQVVNAASGLCLDIRDGDLEKGTDVVTAPCDSSSTQRWRVDASRGVLQSYADSDFCLDSRGSVDNGVGIWECSSAEGRHAQNLRFTVGDDGVIRPAVAIETGLTPDGGDGLALLPLNGSGEQRWRAGAS
;
A
#
# COMPACT_ATOMS: atom_id res chain seq x y z
N MET A 1 12.63 -6.18 1.97
CA MET A 1 11.18 -6.05 1.69
C MET A 1 10.73 -7.06 0.63
N THR A 2 11.17 -6.93 -0.63
CA THR A 2 10.76 -7.81 -1.75
C THR A 2 10.94 -9.30 -1.44
N GLU A 3 12.08 -9.70 -0.87
CA GLU A 3 12.34 -11.08 -0.45
C GLU A 3 11.38 -11.59 0.64
N LEU A 4 11.00 -10.73 1.59
CA LEU A 4 10.06 -11.08 2.66
C LEU A 4 8.65 -11.30 2.09
N LEU A 5 8.24 -10.50 1.11
CA LEU A 5 6.97 -10.65 0.39
C LEU A 5 6.94 -11.90 -0.52
N ARG A 6 8.11 -12.42 -0.91
CA ARG A 6 8.26 -13.69 -1.66
C ARG A 6 8.35 -14.93 -0.75
N ALA A 7 8.48 -14.75 0.56
CA ALA A 7 8.57 -15.85 1.51
C ALA A 7 7.20 -16.53 1.75
N ALA A 8 7.18 -17.61 2.53
CA ALA A 8 5.95 -18.26 2.96
C ALA A 8 5.02 -17.28 3.70
N THR A 9 3.71 -17.54 3.66
CA THR A 9 2.65 -16.67 4.21
C THR A 9 2.93 -16.08 5.61
N PRO A 10 3.48 -16.83 6.60
CA PRO A 10 3.80 -16.28 7.92
C PRO A 10 4.84 -15.14 7.91
N THR A 11 5.71 -15.09 6.90
CA THR A 11 6.73 -14.05 6.72
C THR A 11 6.26 -12.96 5.75
N ALA A 12 5.51 -13.33 4.71
CA ALA A 12 4.98 -12.39 3.74
C ALA A 12 3.88 -11.48 4.29
N TYR A 13 3.03 -11.97 5.20
CA TYR A 13 1.96 -11.16 5.78
C TYR A 13 2.48 -10.00 6.64
N PRO A 14 3.38 -10.18 7.63
CA PRO A 14 3.97 -9.06 8.37
C PRO A 14 4.71 -8.06 7.47
N ALA A 15 5.39 -8.55 6.42
CA ALA A 15 6.04 -7.69 5.44
C ALA A 15 5.05 -6.83 4.64
N LEU A 16 3.88 -7.38 4.29
CA LEU A 16 2.80 -6.63 3.65
C LEU A 16 2.16 -5.61 4.60
N GLN A 17 1.99 -5.96 5.89
CA GLN A 17 1.52 -5.03 6.91
C GLN A 17 2.49 -3.86 7.09
N GLU A 18 3.80 -4.13 7.15
CA GLU A 18 4.84 -3.10 7.23
C GLU A 18 4.89 -2.22 5.97
N LEU A 19 4.77 -2.82 4.77
CA LEU A 19 4.66 -2.08 3.50
C LEU A 19 3.45 -1.14 3.51
N ARG A 20 2.30 -1.62 3.99
CA ARG A 20 1.09 -0.80 4.16
C ARG A 20 1.32 0.32 5.18
N GLY A 21 1.84 0.02 6.37
CA GLY A 21 2.13 1.03 7.41
C GLY A 21 3.02 2.16 6.91
N ARG A 22 4.10 1.84 6.19
CA ARG A 22 5.05 2.84 5.65
C ARG A 22 4.52 3.71 4.51
N HIS A 23 3.57 3.22 3.72
CA HIS A 23 3.20 3.85 2.44
C HIS A 23 1.71 4.18 2.27
N ARG A 24 0.82 3.71 3.17
CA ARG A 24 -0.65 3.92 3.06
C ARG A 24 -1.05 5.39 2.93
N ALA A 25 -0.40 6.29 3.67
CA ALA A 25 -0.67 7.73 3.59
C ALA A 25 -0.44 8.29 2.18
N SER A 26 0.73 8.03 1.58
CA SER A 26 1.08 8.45 0.22
C SER A 26 0.17 7.81 -0.84
N VAL A 27 -0.10 6.50 -0.72
CA VAL A 27 -0.96 5.78 -1.67
C VAL A 27 -2.40 6.29 -1.62
N LEU A 28 -2.94 6.55 -0.42
CA LEU A 28 -4.28 7.11 -0.26
C LEU A 28 -4.35 8.57 -0.74
N ALA A 29 -3.32 9.38 -0.49
CA ALA A 29 -3.22 10.75 -1.00
C ALA A 29 -3.25 10.78 -2.54
N TYR A 30 -2.53 9.87 -3.20
CA TYR A 30 -2.58 9.73 -4.66
C TYR A 30 -3.93 9.17 -5.13
N ALA A 31 -4.48 8.15 -4.47
CA ALA A 31 -5.78 7.58 -4.83
C ALA A 31 -6.91 8.62 -4.77
N ARG A 32 -6.88 9.57 -3.83
CA ARG A 32 -7.82 10.71 -3.76
C ARG A 32 -7.79 11.60 -5.00
N LEU A 33 -6.65 11.72 -5.69
CA LEU A 33 -6.55 12.45 -6.96
C LEU A 33 -7.08 11.65 -8.15
N CYS A 34 -7.22 10.34 -8.00
CA CYS A 34 -7.76 9.42 -9.01
C CYS A 34 -9.27 9.17 -8.87
N THR A 35 -9.92 9.65 -7.80
CA THR A 35 -11.29 9.22 -7.42
C THR A 35 -12.19 10.36 -6.97
N THR A 36 -13.50 10.18 -7.08
CA THR A 36 -14.51 11.18 -6.70
C THR A 36 -14.87 11.20 -5.21
N SER A 37 -14.53 10.16 -4.44
CA SER A 37 -14.88 10.07 -3.02
C SER A 37 -13.87 9.28 -2.19
N GLU A 38 -13.85 9.55 -0.89
CA GLU A 38 -12.90 8.96 0.07
C GLU A 38 -13.06 7.43 0.22
N SER A 39 -14.28 6.89 0.16
CA SER A 39 -14.51 5.44 0.21
C SER A 39 -13.90 4.73 -1.00
N VAL A 40 -14.09 5.31 -2.19
CA VAL A 40 -13.53 4.84 -3.45
C VAL A 40 -11.99 4.97 -3.44
N ALA A 41 -11.45 6.08 -2.93
CA ALA A 41 -10.00 6.26 -2.74
C ALA A 41 -9.37 5.15 -1.87
N ARG A 42 -10.01 4.80 -0.74
CA ARG A 42 -9.55 3.70 0.12
C ARG A 42 -9.61 2.35 -0.58
N GLN A 43 -10.67 2.07 -1.33
CA GLN A 43 -10.82 0.82 -2.08
C GLN A 43 -9.77 0.70 -3.19
N LEU A 44 -9.50 1.78 -3.92
CA LEU A 44 -8.47 1.84 -4.95
C LEU A 44 -7.07 1.62 -4.36
N ALA A 45 -6.75 2.30 -3.25
CA ALA A 45 -5.50 2.13 -2.52
C ALA A 45 -5.30 0.70 -2.00
N ALA A 46 -6.35 0.09 -1.41
CA ALA A 46 -6.31 -1.29 -0.93
C ALA A 46 -6.04 -2.29 -2.08
N GLN A 47 -6.68 -2.10 -3.24
CA GLN A 47 -6.42 -2.91 -4.43
C GLN A 47 -4.99 -2.75 -4.96
N ALA A 48 -4.41 -1.55 -4.90
CA ALA A 48 -3.01 -1.32 -5.29
C ALA A 48 -2.01 -2.12 -4.42
N PHE A 49 -2.20 -2.14 -3.09
CA PHE A 49 -1.39 -2.99 -2.20
C PHE A 49 -1.58 -4.49 -2.46
N THR A 50 -2.82 -4.92 -2.71
CA THR A 50 -3.13 -6.32 -3.06
C THR A 50 -2.50 -6.72 -4.40
N LEU A 51 -2.48 -5.82 -5.39
CA LEU A 51 -1.79 -6.04 -6.66
C LEU A 51 -0.27 -6.14 -6.47
N ALA A 52 0.33 -5.23 -5.70
CA ALA A 52 1.75 -5.26 -5.38
C ALA A 52 2.17 -6.59 -4.74
N ALA A 53 1.42 -7.05 -3.73
CA ALA A 53 1.68 -8.34 -3.09
C ALA A 53 1.59 -9.52 -4.09
N ARG A 54 0.59 -9.52 -4.98
CA ARG A 54 0.41 -10.55 -6.02
C ARG A 54 1.49 -10.54 -7.09
N GLU A 55 1.95 -9.38 -7.53
CA GLU A 55 3.05 -9.25 -8.50
C GLU A 55 4.37 -9.71 -7.87
N THR A 56 4.69 -9.25 -6.66
CA THR A 56 5.91 -9.67 -5.96
C THR A 56 5.92 -11.17 -5.63
N ALA A 57 4.79 -11.75 -5.19
CA ALA A 57 4.68 -13.20 -4.96
C ALA A 57 4.89 -14.04 -6.24
N ARG A 58 4.70 -13.46 -7.44
CA ARG A 58 5.01 -14.10 -8.73
C ARG A 58 6.46 -13.91 -9.19
N GLY A 59 7.30 -13.27 -8.39
CA GLY A 59 8.69 -12.95 -8.76
C GLY A 59 8.88 -11.65 -9.51
N SER A 60 7.85 -10.79 -9.61
CA SER A 60 7.99 -9.46 -10.21
C SER A 60 8.58 -8.48 -9.19
N ASP A 61 9.80 -8.04 -9.45
CA ASP A 61 10.51 -7.11 -8.60
C ASP A 61 10.22 -5.65 -9.01
N PRO A 62 10.11 -4.71 -8.04
CA PRO A 62 9.86 -3.31 -8.35
C PRO A 62 11.12 -2.69 -8.98
N GLY A 63 11.04 -2.32 -10.26
CA GLY A 63 12.11 -1.62 -10.99
C GLY A 63 12.29 -0.14 -10.59
N VAL A 64 11.58 0.30 -9.55
CA VAL A 64 11.54 1.66 -9.00
C VAL A 64 11.35 1.60 -7.47
N PRO A 65 11.55 2.68 -6.70
CA PRO A 65 11.34 2.68 -5.26
C PRO A 65 9.91 2.28 -4.86
N TRP A 66 9.77 1.53 -3.75
CA TRP A 66 8.49 0.93 -3.33
C TRP A 66 7.29 1.89 -3.31
N ARG A 67 7.46 3.12 -2.84
CA ARG A 67 6.36 4.10 -2.85
C ARG A 67 5.96 4.51 -4.27
N HIS A 68 6.93 4.75 -5.16
CA HIS A 68 6.68 5.03 -6.57
C HIS A 68 5.94 3.86 -7.23
N GLN A 69 6.40 2.62 -7.02
CA GLN A 69 5.75 1.41 -7.52
C GLN A 69 4.28 1.35 -7.10
N LEU A 70 3.97 1.61 -5.82
CA LEU A 70 2.59 1.57 -5.32
C LEU A 70 1.70 2.64 -5.98
N LEU A 71 2.24 3.81 -6.27
CA LEU A 71 1.51 4.87 -6.99
C LEU A 71 1.29 4.52 -8.47
N LEU A 72 2.29 3.93 -9.14
CA LEU A 72 2.12 3.38 -10.49
C LEU A 72 1.05 2.27 -10.52
N LEU A 73 1.04 1.38 -9.52
CA LEU A 73 0.03 0.33 -9.39
C LEU A 73 -1.36 0.88 -9.07
N THR A 74 -1.46 2.00 -8.33
CA THR A 74 -2.74 2.70 -8.12
C THR A 74 -3.34 3.17 -9.45
N ALA A 75 -2.51 3.74 -10.33
CA ALA A 75 -2.94 4.12 -11.67
C ALA A 75 -3.28 2.90 -12.56
N ARG A 76 -2.49 1.82 -12.52
CA ARG A 76 -2.79 0.56 -13.23
C ARG A 76 -4.12 -0.06 -12.77
N VAL A 77 -4.41 -0.01 -11.48
CA VAL A 77 -5.72 -0.44 -10.97
C VAL A 77 -6.82 0.47 -11.51
N ALA A 78 -6.64 1.80 -11.54
CA ALA A 78 -7.61 2.72 -12.15
C ALA A 78 -7.86 2.45 -13.65
N VAL A 79 -6.84 2.05 -14.44
CA VAL A 79 -7.03 1.56 -15.82
C VAL A 79 -8.03 0.40 -15.85
N SER A 80 -7.91 -0.58 -14.94
CA SER A 80 -8.86 -1.71 -14.87
C SER A 80 -10.27 -1.32 -14.40
N TRP A 81 -10.44 -0.19 -13.71
CA TRP A 81 -11.74 0.33 -13.29
C TRP A 81 -12.42 1.11 -14.43
N ALA A 82 -11.65 1.81 -15.27
CA ALA A 82 -12.17 2.56 -16.41
C ALA A 82 -12.89 1.67 -17.45
N ALA A 83 -12.60 0.36 -17.44
CA ALA A 83 -13.22 -0.63 -18.32
C ALA A 83 -14.54 -1.24 -17.82
N ASP A 84 -15.01 -0.91 -16.60
CA ASP A 84 -16.26 -1.43 -16.05
C ASP A 84 -17.06 -0.40 -15.22
N GLU A 85 -18.13 -0.83 -14.55
CA GLU A 85 -19.04 0.02 -13.76
C GLU A 85 -18.33 0.87 -12.70
N ARG A 86 -17.14 0.45 -12.24
CA ARG A 86 -16.33 1.21 -11.26
C ARG A 86 -15.74 2.49 -11.83
N ALA A 87 -15.77 2.69 -13.16
CA ALA A 87 -15.39 3.93 -13.80
C ALA A 87 -16.10 5.15 -13.18
N ALA A 88 -17.36 5.01 -12.76
CA ALA A 88 -18.14 6.07 -12.10
C ALA A 88 -17.52 6.61 -10.79
N GLY A 89 -16.61 5.85 -10.16
CA GLY A 89 -15.87 6.28 -8.96
C GLY A 89 -14.56 7.03 -9.26
N LEU A 90 -14.10 7.06 -10.52
CA LEU A 90 -12.85 7.71 -10.90
C LEU A 90 -13.04 9.21 -11.20
N ASP A 91 -11.97 9.99 -11.02
CA ASP A 91 -11.94 11.39 -11.43
C ASP A 91 -12.21 11.54 -12.94
N ALA A 92 -13.01 12.53 -13.33
CA ALA A 92 -13.44 12.71 -14.71
C ALA A 92 -12.28 13.12 -15.66
N GLY A 93 -11.29 13.84 -15.15
CA GLY A 93 -10.06 14.16 -15.88
C GLY A 93 -9.18 12.93 -16.08
N LEU A 94 -9.02 12.12 -15.03
CA LEU A 94 -8.33 10.83 -15.14
C LEU A 94 -9.00 9.92 -16.17
N LEU A 95 -10.33 9.73 -16.09
CA LEU A 95 -11.09 8.93 -17.04
C LEU A 95 -10.86 9.35 -18.49
N LEU A 96 -10.84 10.67 -18.76
CA LEU A 96 -10.56 11.19 -20.10
C LEU A 96 -9.17 10.76 -20.57
N VAL A 97 -8.14 10.92 -19.74
CA VAL A 97 -6.78 10.50 -20.08
C VAL A 97 -6.71 8.98 -20.31
N LEU A 98 -7.29 8.18 -19.41
CA LEU A 98 -7.28 6.71 -19.52
C LEU A 98 -7.98 6.22 -20.80
N ASN A 99 -9.11 6.81 -21.18
CA ASN A 99 -9.84 6.47 -22.40
C ASN A 99 -9.12 6.89 -23.69
N THR A 100 -8.20 7.85 -23.62
CA THR A 100 -7.33 8.25 -24.75
C THR A 100 -6.01 7.49 -24.80
N ALA A 101 -5.68 6.73 -23.75
CA ALA A 101 -4.46 5.93 -23.68
C ALA A 101 -4.66 4.52 -24.27
N GLY A 102 -3.55 3.79 -24.45
CA GLY A 102 -3.59 2.37 -24.78
C GLY A 102 -4.07 1.50 -23.60
N PRO A 103 -4.21 0.17 -23.79
CA PRO A 103 -4.73 -0.74 -22.75
C PRO A 103 -3.87 -0.82 -21.48
N GLU A 104 -2.59 -0.43 -21.55
CA GLU A 104 -1.68 -0.34 -20.40
C GLU A 104 -1.78 1.00 -19.63
N GLY A 105 -2.61 1.94 -20.11
CA GLY A 105 -2.69 3.31 -19.60
C GLY A 105 -1.57 4.24 -20.10
N PRO A 106 -1.54 5.50 -19.64
CA PRO A 106 -0.54 6.48 -20.03
C PRO A 106 0.82 6.17 -19.37
N VAL A 107 1.87 6.03 -20.19
CA VAL A 107 3.25 5.84 -19.71
C VAL A 107 3.85 7.20 -19.31
N PRO A 108 4.33 7.40 -18.06
CA PRO A 108 4.93 8.66 -17.65
C PRO A 108 6.22 8.95 -18.44
N ARG A 109 6.33 10.15 -19.01
CA ARG A 109 7.38 10.52 -19.99
C ARG A 109 8.81 10.32 -19.49
N MET A 110 9.06 10.45 -18.18
CA MET A 110 10.40 10.32 -17.57
C MET A 110 10.65 8.91 -17.01
N LEU A 111 9.65 8.03 -16.97
CA LEU A 111 9.75 6.70 -16.37
C LEU A 111 10.84 5.81 -17.02
N PRO A 112 10.98 5.74 -18.36
CA PRO A 112 12.03 4.91 -18.98
C PRO A 112 13.44 5.40 -18.63
N ALA A 113 13.65 6.72 -18.63
CA ALA A 113 14.93 7.31 -18.22
C ALA A 113 15.21 7.04 -16.74
N PHE A 114 14.21 7.21 -15.87
CA PHE A 114 14.31 6.92 -14.44
C PHE A 114 14.61 5.45 -14.14
N GLN A 115 13.97 4.51 -14.84
CA GLN A 115 14.25 3.07 -14.70
C GLN A 115 15.67 2.70 -15.16
N SER A 116 16.30 3.49 -16.03
CA SER A 116 17.69 3.27 -16.44
C SER A 116 18.73 3.69 -15.38
N LEU A 117 18.34 4.45 -14.35
CA LEU A 117 19.24 4.85 -13.26
C LEU A 117 19.51 3.70 -12.28
N PRO A 118 20.69 3.66 -11.63
CA PRO A 118 20.94 2.78 -10.49
C PRO A 118 19.91 3.00 -9.37
N SER A 119 19.49 1.93 -8.69
CA SER A 119 18.44 1.98 -7.65
C SER A 119 18.73 2.99 -6.52
N ARG A 120 20.01 3.24 -6.19
CA ARG A 120 20.42 4.31 -5.27
C ARG A 120 19.98 5.70 -5.76
N ALA A 121 20.24 6.01 -7.04
CA ALA A 121 19.89 7.30 -7.62
C ALA A 121 18.37 7.46 -7.80
N GLN A 122 17.67 6.40 -8.23
CA GLN A 122 16.20 6.37 -8.25
C GLN A 122 15.61 6.70 -6.86
N GLY A 123 16.13 6.06 -5.82
CA GLY A 123 15.71 6.25 -4.44
C GLY A 123 15.91 7.68 -3.93
N LEU A 124 17.09 8.27 -4.20
CA LEU A 124 17.41 9.65 -3.82
C LEU A 124 16.51 10.67 -4.51
N VAL A 125 16.25 10.50 -5.81
CA VAL A 125 15.31 11.36 -6.55
C VAL A 125 13.88 11.22 -5.99
N TRP A 126 13.39 9.99 -5.78
CA TRP A 126 12.02 9.79 -5.33
C TRP A 126 11.79 10.28 -3.89
N TYR A 127 12.55 9.75 -2.92
CA TYR A 127 12.32 10.09 -1.51
C TYR A 127 12.84 11.49 -1.15
N GLY A 128 13.99 11.91 -1.68
CA GLY A 128 14.60 13.21 -1.40
C GLY A 128 13.93 14.39 -2.10
N LEU A 129 13.60 14.27 -3.39
CA LEU A 129 13.07 15.40 -4.19
C LEU A 129 11.54 15.39 -4.37
N VAL A 130 10.97 14.25 -4.76
CA VAL A 130 9.51 14.16 -5.02
C VAL A 130 8.73 14.16 -3.71
N GLU A 131 9.05 13.21 -2.83
CA GLU A 131 8.37 13.04 -1.54
C GLU A 131 8.80 14.09 -0.50
N ARG A 132 10.06 14.55 -0.56
CA ARG A 132 10.72 15.40 0.45
C ARG A 132 10.70 14.78 1.85
N GLU A 133 10.99 13.48 1.92
CA GLU A 133 11.26 12.81 3.20
C GLU A 133 12.49 13.43 3.88
N PRO A 134 12.53 13.53 5.23
CA PRO A 134 13.73 13.93 5.95
C PRO A 134 14.95 13.11 5.54
N GLU A 135 16.15 13.70 5.59
CA GLU A 135 17.39 13.05 5.14
C GLU A 135 17.63 11.74 5.90
N GLU A 136 17.36 11.73 7.20
CA GLU A 136 17.48 10.57 8.08
C GLU A 136 16.49 9.45 7.70
N ARG A 137 15.27 9.81 7.30
CA ARG A 137 14.24 8.84 6.88
C ARG A 137 14.54 8.30 5.48
N THR A 138 15.04 9.15 4.58
CA THR A 138 15.55 8.75 3.26
C THR A 138 16.73 7.80 3.39
N ALA A 139 17.67 8.09 4.30
CA ALA A 139 18.81 7.24 4.61
C ALA A 139 18.37 5.84 5.09
N VAL A 140 17.42 5.77 6.03
CA VAL A 140 16.83 4.49 6.50
C VAL A 140 16.09 3.75 5.39
N LEU A 141 15.34 4.44 4.53
CA LEU A 141 14.61 3.82 3.42
C LEU A 141 15.53 3.24 2.33
N LEU A 142 16.75 3.77 2.19
CA LEU A 142 17.71 3.40 1.14
C LEU A 142 18.91 2.59 1.65
N GLY A 143 19.10 2.45 2.97
CA GLY A 143 20.27 1.81 3.56
C GLY A 143 21.55 2.63 3.37
N LEU A 144 21.45 3.96 3.41
CA LEU A 144 22.54 4.92 3.22
C LEU A 144 22.87 5.66 4.53
N THR A 145 23.95 6.45 4.55
CA THR A 145 24.14 7.45 5.61
C THR A 145 23.33 8.73 5.32
N ARG A 146 23.28 9.67 6.28
CA ARG A 146 22.67 10.99 6.05
C ARG A 146 23.46 11.77 4.99
N GLU A 147 24.78 11.75 5.11
CA GLU A 147 25.72 12.44 4.22
C GLU A 147 25.60 11.92 2.78
N ASP A 148 25.46 10.60 2.61
CA ASP A 148 25.17 9.95 1.32
C ASP A 148 23.89 10.50 0.64
N VAL A 149 22.89 10.91 1.43
CA VAL A 149 21.65 11.53 0.94
C VAL A 149 21.88 13.00 0.60
N THR A 150 22.46 13.77 1.52
CA THR A 150 22.73 15.21 1.33
C THR A 150 23.58 15.46 0.07
N TYR A 151 24.69 14.73 -0.11
CA TYR A 151 25.57 14.91 -1.26
C TYR A 151 25.12 14.15 -2.51
N GLY A 152 24.41 13.02 -2.36
CA GLY A 152 24.00 12.20 -3.50
C GLY A 152 22.78 12.72 -4.27
N THR A 153 21.93 13.54 -3.64
CA THR A 153 20.63 13.92 -4.23
C THR A 153 20.77 14.81 -5.46
N GLU A 154 21.66 15.81 -5.45
CA GLU A 154 21.89 16.67 -6.62
C GLU A 154 22.50 15.87 -7.79
N GLN A 155 23.48 15.02 -7.50
CA GLN A 155 24.10 14.15 -8.51
C GLN A 155 23.09 13.18 -9.14
N ALA A 156 22.14 12.66 -8.35
CA ALA A 156 21.07 11.79 -8.85
C ALA A 156 20.10 12.54 -9.78
N LEU A 157 19.78 13.80 -9.47
CA LEU A 157 18.99 14.68 -10.35
C LEU A 157 19.71 14.98 -11.67
N GLN A 158 21.00 15.33 -11.61
CA GLN A 158 21.82 15.58 -12.79
C GLN A 158 21.89 14.32 -13.69
N THR A 159 22.07 13.15 -13.08
CA THR A 159 22.08 11.85 -13.78
C THR A 159 20.74 11.58 -14.48
N LEU A 160 19.61 11.89 -13.82
CA LEU A 160 18.29 11.75 -14.42
C LEU A 160 18.08 12.72 -15.59
N GLY A 161 18.46 13.99 -15.44
CA GLY A 161 18.39 14.98 -16.52
C GLY A 161 19.17 14.55 -17.76
N GLN A 162 20.39 14.01 -17.58
CA GLN A 162 21.20 13.43 -18.66
C GLN A 162 20.53 12.20 -19.31
N ALA A 163 19.91 11.33 -18.52
CA ALA A 163 19.18 10.17 -19.03
C ALA A 163 17.94 10.58 -19.85
N CYS A 164 17.17 11.56 -19.38
CA CYS A 164 16.02 12.12 -20.09
C CYS A 164 16.44 12.79 -21.41
N LEU A 165 17.49 13.64 -21.37
CA LEU A 165 18.05 14.26 -22.56
C LEU A 165 18.49 13.22 -23.60
N LYS A 166 19.28 12.22 -23.17
CA LYS A 166 19.73 11.13 -24.04
C LYS A 166 18.55 10.37 -24.66
N ALA A 167 17.53 10.03 -23.87
CA ALA A 167 16.34 9.33 -24.36
C ALA A 167 15.54 10.17 -25.37
N ARG A 168 15.40 11.49 -25.12
CA ARG A 168 14.66 12.41 -26.01
C ARG A 168 15.34 12.59 -27.36
N LEU A 169 16.67 12.77 -27.37
CA LEU A 169 17.46 12.92 -28.59
C LEU A 169 17.54 11.60 -29.37
N ALA A 170 17.66 10.46 -28.70
CA ALA A 170 17.65 9.14 -29.35
C ALA A 170 16.30 8.73 -29.96
N ALA A 171 15.22 9.46 -29.64
CA ALA A 171 13.91 9.29 -30.24
C ALA A 171 13.68 10.20 -31.46
N SER A 172 14.64 11.04 -31.85
CA SER A 172 14.54 11.90 -33.03
C SER A 172 15.00 11.17 -34.29
N ASP A 173 14.32 11.42 -35.41
CA ASP A 173 14.74 10.98 -36.74
C ASP A 173 15.93 11.80 -37.31
N ASP A 174 16.26 12.95 -36.71
CA ASP A 174 17.40 13.78 -37.11
C ASP A 174 18.69 13.34 -36.39
N PRO A 175 19.68 12.77 -37.10
CA PRO A 175 20.91 12.30 -36.48
C PRO A 175 21.77 13.42 -35.89
N SER A 176 21.60 14.68 -36.31
CA SER A 176 22.35 15.83 -35.80
C SER A 176 21.97 16.22 -34.37
N CYS A 177 20.79 15.80 -33.88
CA CYS A 177 20.33 16.07 -32.50
C CYS A 177 21.34 15.62 -31.43
N GLY A 178 22.14 14.58 -31.70
CA GLY A 178 23.20 14.11 -30.80
C GLY A 178 24.30 15.15 -30.55
N ASP A 179 24.63 15.98 -31.55
CA ASP A 179 25.67 17.00 -31.47
C ASP A 179 25.25 18.18 -30.59
N PHE A 180 23.95 18.51 -30.60
CA PHE A 180 23.35 19.57 -29.76
C PHE A 180 23.28 19.22 -28.28
N ARG A 181 23.45 17.94 -27.88
CA ARG A 181 23.37 17.49 -26.48
C ARG A 181 24.20 18.35 -25.52
N ARG A 182 25.47 18.62 -25.89
CA ARG A 182 26.38 19.41 -25.04
C ARG A 182 25.99 20.89 -25.00
N LEU A 183 25.43 21.43 -26.09
CA LEU A 183 24.96 22.82 -26.12
C LEU A 183 23.73 22.98 -25.19
N ILE A 184 22.84 22.00 -25.14
CA ILE A 184 21.72 21.95 -24.18
C ILE A 184 22.26 21.86 -22.74
N GLU A 185 23.20 20.95 -22.46
CA GLU A 185 23.83 20.82 -21.13
C GLU A 185 24.52 22.13 -20.65
N GLU A 186 25.27 22.81 -21.53
CA GLU A 186 25.98 24.04 -21.19
C GLU A 186 25.06 25.28 -21.09
N SER A 187 23.96 25.34 -21.85
CA SER A 187 22.95 26.41 -21.76
C SER A 187 22.09 26.32 -20.50
N LEU A 188 22.04 25.15 -19.84
CA LEU A 188 21.29 24.94 -18.61
C LEU A 188 22.17 24.87 -17.35
N ARG A 189 23.50 25.08 -17.49
CA ARG A 189 24.48 25.08 -16.41
C ARG A 189 24.10 26.07 -15.28
N PRO A 190 24.03 25.64 -14.00
CA PRO A 190 23.78 26.53 -12.87
C PRO A 190 24.78 27.69 -12.80
N GLY A 191 24.27 28.91 -12.62
CA GLY A 191 25.06 30.13 -12.40
C GLY A 191 25.82 30.71 -13.60
N ASN A 192 26.05 29.95 -14.67
CA ASN A 192 26.75 30.43 -15.87
C ASN A 192 26.26 29.70 -17.14
N PRO A 193 25.01 29.95 -17.59
CA PRO A 193 24.45 29.35 -18.80
C PRO A 193 25.15 29.87 -20.06
N ARG A 194 25.48 28.97 -20.99
CA ARG A 194 26.11 29.30 -22.28
C ARG A 194 25.15 29.08 -23.44
N PHE A 195 24.60 30.17 -23.98
CA PHE A 195 23.71 30.14 -25.14
C PHE A 195 24.48 29.98 -26.46
N SER A 196 23.82 29.44 -27.48
CA SER A 196 24.38 29.22 -28.82
C SER A 196 23.31 29.48 -29.87
N SER A 197 23.61 30.36 -30.83
CA SER A 197 22.72 30.66 -31.97
C SER A 197 22.36 29.43 -32.79
N ASP A 198 23.28 28.47 -32.86
CA ASP A 198 23.12 27.26 -33.67
C ASP A 198 22.13 26.29 -32.99
N LEU A 199 22.16 26.22 -31.65
CA LEU A 199 21.16 25.52 -30.86
C LEU A 199 19.79 26.18 -31.01
N ASP A 200 19.70 27.51 -30.90
CA ASP A 200 18.44 28.25 -31.06
C ASP A 200 17.82 28.04 -32.45
N ALA A 201 18.65 28.08 -33.50
CA ALA A 201 18.23 27.82 -34.88
C ALA A 201 17.75 26.38 -35.10
N HIS A 202 18.37 25.39 -34.44
CA HIS A 202 17.94 23.99 -34.51
C HIS A 202 16.64 23.76 -33.71
N MET A 203 16.52 24.31 -32.50
CA MET A 203 15.29 24.23 -31.68
C MET A 203 14.08 24.88 -32.35
N ALA A 204 14.28 25.92 -33.17
CA ALA A 204 13.20 26.51 -33.97
C ALA A 204 12.54 25.51 -34.96
N HIS A 205 13.19 24.38 -35.27
CA HIS A 205 12.72 23.39 -36.24
C HIS A 205 12.63 21.95 -35.67
N CYS A 206 13.33 21.64 -34.58
CA CYS A 206 13.37 20.30 -33.97
C CYS A 206 12.60 20.24 -32.64
N ALA A 207 11.40 19.66 -32.68
CA ALA A 207 10.56 19.46 -31.50
C ALA A 207 11.25 18.62 -30.40
N HIS A 208 12.10 17.65 -30.76
CA HIS A 208 12.80 16.81 -29.78
C HIS A 208 13.80 17.62 -28.95
N CYS A 209 14.60 18.47 -29.58
CA CYS A 209 15.55 19.34 -28.89
C CYS A 209 14.86 20.42 -28.07
N THR A 210 13.77 21.00 -28.57
CA THR A 210 12.96 21.99 -27.83
C THR A 210 12.32 21.39 -26.59
N THR A 211 11.63 20.25 -26.71
CA THR A 211 11.07 19.55 -25.55
C THR A 211 12.16 19.07 -24.59
N ALA A 212 13.35 18.67 -25.07
CA ALA A 212 14.47 18.32 -24.19
C ALA A 212 14.94 19.55 -23.37
N TYR A 213 15.13 20.69 -24.03
CA TYR A 213 15.56 21.93 -23.40
C TYR A 213 14.52 22.43 -22.37
N GLU A 214 13.23 22.38 -22.71
CA GLU A 214 12.12 22.73 -21.82
C GLU A 214 12.03 21.78 -20.61
N GLU A 215 12.15 20.47 -20.82
CA GLU A 215 12.07 19.46 -19.76
C GLU A 215 13.25 19.58 -18.78
N LEU A 216 14.48 19.79 -19.28
CA LEU A 216 15.64 20.03 -18.42
C LEU A 216 15.60 21.42 -17.74
N SER A 217 15.06 22.45 -18.39
CA SER A 217 14.81 23.75 -17.75
C SER A 217 13.81 23.61 -16.59
N ALA A 218 12.70 22.90 -16.81
CA ALA A 218 11.70 22.63 -15.79
C ALA A 218 12.25 21.75 -14.64
N LEU A 219 13.18 20.82 -14.92
CA LEU A 219 13.91 20.08 -13.88
C LEU A 219 14.85 20.97 -13.06
N ARG A 220 15.53 21.94 -13.69
CA ARG A 220 16.42 22.89 -13.00
C ARG A 220 15.61 23.83 -12.09
N ASP A 221 14.54 24.40 -12.63
CA ASP A 221 13.81 25.49 -11.97
C ASP A 221 12.77 24.98 -10.96
N HIS A 222 12.12 23.85 -11.25
CA HIS A 222 11.02 23.29 -10.45
C HIS A 222 11.13 21.76 -10.32
N PRO A 223 12.26 21.21 -9.80
CA PRO A 223 12.55 19.76 -9.86
C PRO A 223 11.40 18.91 -9.32
N ARG A 224 10.86 19.24 -8.14
CA ARG A 224 9.84 18.41 -7.47
C ARG A 224 8.56 18.22 -8.29
N THR A 225 7.97 19.30 -8.80
CA THR A 225 6.71 19.24 -9.56
C THR A 225 6.96 18.64 -10.94
N THR A 226 8.04 19.02 -11.61
CA THR A 226 8.42 18.46 -12.92
C THR A 226 8.67 16.95 -12.86
N LEU A 227 9.37 16.47 -11.82
CA LEU A 227 9.59 15.04 -11.58
C LEU A 227 8.28 14.31 -11.30
N ALA A 228 7.44 14.83 -10.41
CA ALA A 228 6.18 14.17 -10.08
C ALA A 228 5.26 14.07 -11.30
N GLU A 229 5.11 15.16 -12.07
CA GLU A 229 4.34 15.19 -13.31
C GLU A 229 4.97 14.32 -14.42
N GLY A 230 6.27 14.04 -14.35
CA GLY A 230 7.00 13.23 -15.32
C GLY A 230 7.08 11.74 -15.00
N LEU A 231 6.93 11.38 -13.73
CA LEU A 231 7.07 10.03 -13.18
C LEU A 231 5.73 9.41 -12.74
N LEU A 232 4.67 10.20 -12.61
CA LEU A 232 3.31 9.72 -12.31
C LEU A 232 2.40 9.77 -13.56
N PRO A 233 1.50 8.79 -13.76
CA PRO A 233 0.59 8.77 -14.91
C PRO A 233 -0.49 9.85 -14.89
N TRP A 234 -0.75 10.47 -13.73
CA TRP A 234 -1.82 11.45 -13.52
C TRP A 234 -1.48 12.42 -12.39
N ALA A 235 -1.86 13.69 -12.55
CA ALA A 235 -1.91 14.72 -11.51
C ALA A 235 -0.66 14.83 -10.59
N GLY A 236 0.53 14.61 -11.13
CA GLY A 236 1.76 14.54 -10.33
C GLY A 236 2.10 15.86 -9.61
N THR A 237 1.84 16.99 -10.26
CA THR A 237 1.95 18.33 -9.66
C THR A 237 1.04 18.43 -8.44
N ALA A 238 -0.24 18.06 -8.58
CA ALA A 238 -1.20 18.10 -7.48
C ALA A 238 -0.79 17.20 -6.31
N TYR A 239 -0.30 15.97 -6.58
CA TYR A 239 0.21 15.04 -5.57
C TYR A 239 1.29 15.68 -4.67
N THR A 240 2.22 16.45 -5.26
CA THR A 240 3.24 17.14 -4.47
C THR A 240 2.73 18.40 -3.75
N THR A 241 1.64 19.01 -4.22
CA THR A 241 1.03 20.21 -3.62
C THR A 241 0.12 19.88 -2.43
N THR A 242 -0.67 18.81 -2.49
CA THR A 242 -1.57 18.34 -1.43
C THR A 242 -0.83 17.55 -0.34
N GLY A 243 0.33 18.06 0.09
CA GLY A 243 1.36 17.29 0.79
C GLY A 243 0.83 16.51 2.00
N THR A 244 1.35 15.29 2.19
CA THR A 244 1.07 14.37 3.31
C THR A 244 1.66 14.83 4.65
N HIS A 245 1.60 16.14 4.91
CA HIS A 245 1.85 16.69 6.23
C HIS A 245 0.61 16.47 7.09
N GLU A 246 0.75 15.59 8.07
CA GLU A 246 0.00 15.72 9.30
C GLU A 246 0.19 17.15 9.83
N PRO A 247 -0.88 17.90 10.13
CA PRO A 247 -0.75 19.27 10.61
C PRO A 247 -0.11 19.23 12.00
N ALA A 248 1.16 19.63 12.09
CA ALA A 248 1.79 19.90 13.36
C ALA A 248 0.89 20.86 14.18
N PRO A 249 0.74 20.65 15.50
CA PRO A 249 -0.14 21.46 16.34
C PRO A 249 0.40 22.89 16.43
N SER A 250 0.01 23.70 15.46
CA SER A 250 0.41 25.09 15.32
C SER A 250 -0.46 25.94 16.24
N GLY A 251 0.19 26.56 17.22
CA GLY A 251 -0.48 27.45 18.16
C GLY A 251 -1.21 28.59 17.44
N ARG A 252 -2.34 29.01 18.00
CA ARG A 252 -3.20 30.09 17.49
C ARG A 252 -2.39 31.29 16.98
N ALA A 253 -2.43 31.51 15.67
CA ALA A 253 -2.15 32.79 15.04
C ALA A 253 -3.33 33.13 14.12
N SER A 254 -4.17 34.09 14.52
CA SER A 254 -5.29 34.54 13.71
C SER A 254 -4.81 35.33 12.49
N SER A 255 -5.20 34.90 11.29
CA SER A 255 -5.28 35.76 10.11
C SER A 255 -6.51 35.37 9.28
N GLY A 256 -7.17 36.36 8.69
CA GLY A 256 -8.51 36.24 8.13
C GLY A 256 -8.60 35.45 6.80
N PRO A 257 -9.82 35.13 6.34
CA PRO A 257 -10.04 34.30 5.17
C PRO A 257 -9.64 35.05 3.86
N PRO A 258 -8.80 34.46 3.00
CA PRO A 258 -8.60 34.96 1.64
C PRO A 258 -9.83 34.64 0.78
N TRP A 259 -10.33 35.63 0.04
CA TRP A 259 -11.42 35.44 -0.93
C TRP A 259 -10.99 34.55 -2.11
N PRO A 260 -11.92 33.78 -2.72
CA PRO A 260 -11.61 32.94 -3.87
C PRO A 260 -11.34 33.81 -5.13
N PRO A 261 -10.32 33.49 -5.93
CA PRO A 261 -10.06 34.21 -7.18
C PRO A 261 -11.16 33.93 -8.22
N SER A 262 -11.77 35.01 -8.72
CA SER A 262 -12.80 34.95 -9.77
C SER A 262 -12.24 34.35 -11.07
N ARG A 263 -12.85 33.26 -11.56
CA ARG A 263 -12.56 32.71 -12.90
C ARG A 263 -12.95 33.72 -13.99
N ARG A 264 -11.98 34.47 -14.51
CA ARG A 264 -12.17 35.25 -15.75
C ARG A 264 -11.89 34.34 -16.95
N LEU A 265 -12.97 33.84 -17.55
CA LEU A 265 -12.93 33.22 -18.88
C LEU A 265 -12.52 34.27 -19.90
N VAL A 266 -11.29 34.19 -20.43
CA VAL A 266 -10.88 34.95 -21.61
C VAL A 266 -11.33 34.17 -22.83
N LEU A 267 -12.49 34.56 -23.40
CA LEU A 267 -12.93 34.09 -24.70
C LEU A 267 -12.08 34.76 -25.79
N ALA A 268 -11.08 34.05 -26.30
CA ALA A 268 -10.35 34.42 -27.50
C ALA A 268 -10.99 33.76 -28.73
N SER A 269 -12.07 34.36 -29.23
CA SER A 269 -12.70 33.96 -30.49
C SER A 269 -11.97 34.60 -31.68
N ALA A 270 -11.30 33.79 -32.50
CA ALA A 270 -10.83 34.17 -33.82
C ALA A 270 -11.11 33.03 -34.81
N ALA A 271 -11.63 33.40 -35.99
CA ALA A 271 -12.18 32.43 -36.95
C ALA A 271 -11.10 31.78 -37.82
N LEU A 272 -11.33 30.52 -38.21
CA LEU A 272 -11.02 30.07 -39.57
C LEU A 272 -12.00 28.97 -39.99
N GLY A 273 -12.68 29.18 -41.11
CA GLY A 273 -13.50 28.16 -41.76
C GLY A 273 -12.72 27.41 -42.86
N VAL A 274 -13.44 26.50 -43.54
CA VAL A 274 -12.99 25.74 -44.73
C VAL A 274 -12.01 24.59 -44.46
N ALA A 275 -12.55 23.42 -44.08
CA ALA A 275 -11.95 22.10 -44.38
C ALA A 275 -12.91 20.88 -44.25
N LEU A 276 -14.23 21.06 -44.37
CA LEU A 276 -15.21 19.94 -44.39
C LEU A 276 -15.80 19.76 -45.79
N ALA A 277 -14.97 19.23 -46.71
CA ALA A 277 -15.34 19.00 -48.11
C ALA A 277 -14.75 17.73 -48.79
N PRO A 278 -13.64 17.09 -48.33
CA PRO A 278 -13.13 15.90 -49.02
C PRO A 278 -13.55 14.55 -48.40
N LEU A 279 -14.08 14.52 -47.16
CA LEU A 279 -14.37 13.26 -46.47
C LEU A 279 -15.64 12.54 -46.95
N LEU A 280 -16.55 13.24 -47.64
CA LEU A 280 -17.82 12.67 -48.13
C LEU A 280 -17.67 11.89 -49.45
N LEU A 281 -16.53 12.00 -50.13
CA LEU A 281 -16.29 11.34 -51.43
C LEU A 281 -15.60 9.97 -51.31
N LEU A 282 -15.08 9.61 -50.13
CA LEU A 282 -14.38 8.34 -49.92
C LEU A 282 -15.28 7.18 -49.43
N LEU A 283 -16.54 7.48 -49.08
CA LEU A 283 -17.50 6.52 -48.50
C LEU A 283 -18.51 5.97 -49.51
N LEU A 284 -18.33 6.23 -50.81
CA LEU A 284 -19.27 5.85 -51.87
C LEU A 284 -18.71 4.89 -52.94
N THR A 285 -17.43 4.49 -52.86
CA THR A 285 -16.81 3.56 -53.82
C THR A 285 -15.80 2.60 -53.16
N SER A 286 -16.28 1.53 -52.51
CA SER A 286 -15.60 0.23 -52.36
C SER A 286 -16.52 -0.81 -51.69
N GLY A 287 -17.49 -1.32 -52.45
CA GLY A 287 -18.18 -2.56 -52.10
C GLY A 287 -17.58 -3.72 -52.88
N GLY A 288 -17.24 -4.82 -52.21
CA GLY A 288 -16.71 -6.02 -52.88
C GLY A 288 -15.91 -6.97 -51.99
N SER A 289 -16.60 -7.82 -51.23
CA SER A 289 -16.00 -9.08 -50.75
C SER A 289 -15.90 -10.07 -51.92
N PRO A 290 -14.91 -10.98 -51.89
CA PRO A 290 -15.31 -12.39 -51.84
C PRO A 290 -14.46 -13.24 -50.89
N ALA A 291 -15.09 -14.27 -50.31
CA ALA A 291 -14.41 -15.39 -49.68
C ALA A 291 -13.89 -16.38 -50.75
N PRO A 292 -12.91 -17.23 -50.41
CA PRO A 292 -13.22 -18.67 -50.48
C PRO A 292 -12.60 -19.53 -49.36
N ASP A 293 -13.41 -20.46 -48.87
CA ASP A 293 -13.03 -21.74 -48.22
C ASP A 293 -13.11 -22.87 -49.28
N PRO A 294 -12.78 -24.15 -48.99
CA PRO A 294 -11.64 -24.69 -48.23
C PRO A 294 -10.97 -25.89 -48.96
N ALA A 295 -9.72 -26.26 -48.63
CA ALA A 295 -9.19 -27.64 -48.76
C ALA A 295 -7.72 -27.78 -48.27
N GLY A 296 -7.35 -28.98 -47.78
CA GLY A 296 -5.95 -29.41 -47.68
C GLY A 296 -5.51 -29.87 -46.29
N ALA A 297 -5.55 -31.18 -46.04
CA ALA A 297 -5.14 -31.80 -44.77
C ALA A 297 -3.74 -32.46 -44.84
N VAL A 298 -3.27 -32.94 -43.68
CA VAL A 298 -2.15 -33.87 -43.42
C VAL A 298 -0.77 -33.23 -43.20
N GLY A 299 -0.13 -33.55 -42.05
CA GLY A 299 1.30 -33.28 -41.83
C GLY A 299 1.81 -33.23 -40.38
N THR A 300 1.56 -34.24 -39.53
CA THR A 300 2.17 -34.32 -38.19
C THR A 300 3.62 -34.83 -38.26
N PRO A 301 4.59 -34.15 -37.63
CA PRO A 301 5.59 -34.83 -36.79
C PRO A 301 5.82 -34.07 -35.45
N ALA A 302 5.69 -34.71 -34.29
CA ALA A 302 6.67 -35.59 -33.63
C ALA A 302 7.60 -34.85 -32.65
N SER A 303 7.51 -35.20 -31.37
CA SER A 303 8.25 -34.60 -30.25
C SER A 303 9.50 -35.41 -29.88
N PRO A 304 10.60 -34.76 -29.47
CA PRO A 304 11.63 -35.41 -28.64
C PRO A 304 12.10 -34.48 -27.47
N PRO A 305 12.92 -34.94 -26.51
CA PRO A 305 12.44 -35.77 -25.41
C PRO A 305 12.80 -35.22 -24.01
N SER A 306 12.16 -35.76 -22.98
CA SER A 306 12.43 -35.44 -21.56
C SER A 306 13.83 -35.85 -21.11
N VAL A 307 14.51 -35.00 -20.34
CA VAL A 307 15.77 -35.35 -19.65
C VAL A 307 15.48 -35.71 -18.20
N THR A 308 15.64 -36.99 -17.87
CA THR A 308 15.54 -37.51 -16.50
C THR A 308 16.92 -37.49 -15.84
N VAL A 309 17.08 -36.78 -14.73
CA VAL A 309 18.29 -36.88 -13.89
C VAL A 309 18.02 -37.86 -12.74
N THR A 310 18.55 -39.07 -12.87
CA THR A 310 18.55 -40.09 -11.82
C THR A 310 19.76 -39.86 -10.91
N ALA A 311 19.54 -39.68 -9.60
CA ALA A 311 20.60 -39.67 -8.60
C ALA A 311 20.38 -40.82 -7.60
N THR A 312 21.39 -41.69 -7.49
CA THR A 312 21.27 -43.03 -6.87
C THR A 312 21.56 -43.02 -5.38
N VAL A 313 20.75 -43.75 -4.60
CA VAL A 313 20.98 -44.03 -3.17
C VAL A 313 21.84 -45.28 -2.99
N PRO A 314 22.84 -45.27 -2.10
CA PRO A 314 23.33 -46.49 -1.45
C PRO A 314 22.93 -46.54 0.03
N ALA A 315 22.48 -47.71 0.51
CA ALA A 315 22.10 -47.94 1.90
C ALA A 315 23.16 -48.77 2.66
N ALA A 316 23.32 -48.47 3.96
CA ALA A 316 23.66 -49.32 5.12
C ALA A 316 24.73 -50.44 5.00
N PRO A 317 25.54 -50.68 6.06
CA PRO A 317 25.03 -51.51 7.17
C PRO A 317 25.44 -51.09 8.59
N SER A 318 24.67 -51.55 9.58
CA SER A 318 25.04 -51.58 11.02
C SER A 318 25.98 -52.77 11.33
N PRO A 319 26.74 -52.77 12.45
CA PRO A 319 26.16 -53.24 13.73
C PRO A 319 26.66 -52.56 15.03
N SER A 320 25.89 -52.76 16.11
CA SER A 320 26.24 -52.61 17.55
C SER A 320 27.45 -53.51 17.97
N PRO A 321 28.16 -53.31 19.11
CA PRO A 321 27.59 -53.03 20.45
C PRO A 321 28.39 -52.17 21.48
N SER A 322 27.74 -51.92 22.62
CA SER A 322 28.29 -51.52 23.95
C SER A 322 29.34 -52.55 24.48
N PRO A 323 30.19 -52.30 25.53
CA PRO A 323 29.85 -51.59 26.78
C PRO A 323 30.97 -50.87 27.59
N SER A 324 30.59 -50.40 28.81
CA SER A 324 31.42 -50.17 30.02
C SER A 324 32.20 -48.84 30.21
N GLY A 325 32.12 -48.29 31.43
CA GLY A 325 32.89 -47.13 31.94
C GLY A 325 34.22 -47.55 32.62
N PRO A 326 34.67 -46.96 33.76
CA PRO A 326 34.03 -45.96 34.65
C PRO A 326 34.99 -44.84 35.17
N SER A 327 34.60 -44.17 36.27
CA SER A 327 35.44 -43.35 37.20
C SER A 327 35.97 -41.99 36.69
N ALA A 328 36.20 -40.97 37.51
CA ALA A 328 35.82 -40.59 38.89
C ALA A 328 36.16 -39.06 39.03
N SER A 329 35.87 -38.27 40.08
CA SER A 329 35.49 -38.54 41.46
C SER A 329 34.96 -37.25 42.15
N ALA A 330 34.17 -37.40 43.22
CA ALA A 330 34.22 -36.62 44.49
C ALA A 330 33.96 -35.08 44.48
N THR A 331 33.40 -34.40 45.50
CA THR A 331 32.66 -34.66 46.78
C THR A 331 32.09 -33.29 47.26
N THR A 332 31.16 -33.08 48.21
CA THR A 332 30.53 -33.91 49.26
C THR A 332 29.14 -33.34 49.70
N ALA A 333 28.37 -34.16 50.43
CA ALA A 333 27.53 -33.93 51.61
C ALA A 333 27.29 -32.50 52.23
N SER A 334 26.25 -32.25 53.06
CA SER A 334 24.94 -32.89 53.35
C SER A 334 24.21 -32.11 54.48
N ALA A 335 22.96 -32.48 54.78
CA ALA A 335 22.26 -32.38 56.08
C ALA A 335 21.56 -31.07 56.54
N SER A 336 20.23 -31.12 56.50
CA SER A 336 19.29 -30.61 57.56
C SER A 336 19.39 -31.49 58.84
N PRO A 337 18.76 -31.22 60.02
CA PRO A 337 17.43 -30.60 60.19
C PRO A 337 17.13 -29.84 61.52
N THR A 338 15.82 -29.59 61.76
CA THR A 338 15.06 -29.52 63.05
C THR A 338 14.49 -28.15 63.47
N ALA A 339 13.19 -28.15 63.82
CA ALA A 339 12.42 -27.08 64.48
C ALA A 339 12.47 -27.29 66.03
N PRO A 340 11.64 -26.67 66.93
CA PRO A 340 10.57 -25.68 66.75
C PRO A 340 10.53 -24.50 67.79
N ALA A 341 9.70 -23.48 67.54
CA ALA A 341 9.05 -22.67 68.59
C ALA A 341 7.91 -21.78 68.03
N SER A 342 6.89 -21.48 68.84
CA SER A 342 5.73 -20.61 68.55
C SER A 342 5.03 -20.26 69.88
N PRO A 343 4.20 -19.21 70.03
CA PRO A 343 3.91 -18.06 69.16
C PRO A 343 4.13 -16.68 69.85
N SER A 344 4.02 -15.59 69.09
CA SER A 344 3.51 -14.32 69.64
C SER A 344 2.53 -13.68 68.66
N ARG A 345 1.48 -13.04 69.19
CA ARG A 345 0.29 -12.60 68.43
C ARG A 345 0.48 -11.17 67.93
N SER A 346 0.32 -10.96 66.62
CA SER A 346 0.05 -9.65 66.02
C SER A 346 -1.10 -9.74 65.02
N ALA A 347 -1.89 -8.67 64.94
CA ALA A 347 -3.21 -8.70 64.30
C ALA A 347 -3.14 -8.86 62.77
N ARG A 348 -4.04 -9.68 62.21
CA ARG A 348 -4.18 -9.94 60.78
C ARG A 348 -4.90 -8.76 60.09
N PRO A 349 -4.33 -8.13 59.05
CA PRO A 349 -5.08 -7.21 58.19
C PRO A 349 -6.21 -7.95 57.46
N LYS A 350 -7.34 -7.29 57.22
CA LYS A 350 -8.43 -7.86 56.42
C LYS A 350 -7.88 -8.25 55.03
N PRO A 351 -8.16 -9.45 54.51
CA PRO A 351 -7.77 -9.79 53.15
C PRO A 351 -8.51 -8.85 52.18
N TYR A 352 -7.73 -8.16 51.35
CA TYR A 352 -8.23 -7.51 50.14
C TYR A 352 -8.89 -8.59 49.26
N PRO A 353 -10.01 -8.33 48.57
CA PRO A 353 -10.55 -9.31 47.64
C PRO A 353 -9.51 -9.60 46.57
N THR A 354 -9.10 -10.86 46.47
CA THR A 354 -8.26 -11.33 45.37
C THR A 354 -8.99 -11.02 44.06
N PRO A 355 -8.37 -10.35 43.06
CA PRO A 355 -9.04 -10.07 41.81
C PRO A 355 -9.49 -11.39 41.18
N THR A 356 -10.80 -11.50 40.94
CA THR A 356 -11.39 -12.64 40.23
C THR A 356 -10.68 -12.83 38.89
N PRO A 357 -10.29 -14.04 38.49
CA PRO A 357 -9.74 -14.29 37.17
C PRO A 357 -10.71 -13.75 36.10
N ALA A 358 -10.20 -12.88 35.22
CA ALA A 358 -11.01 -12.26 34.19
C ALA A 358 -11.53 -13.32 33.21
N ALA A 359 -12.85 -13.45 33.10
CA ALA A 359 -13.48 -14.41 32.20
C ALA A 359 -13.46 -13.88 30.75
N PRO A 360 -13.38 -14.76 29.73
CA PRO A 360 -13.56 -14.38 28.34
C PRO A 360 -15.00 -13.89 28.07
N PRO A 361 -15.25 -13.13 27.00
CA PRO A 361 -16.60 -12.79 26.53
C PRO A 361 -17.47 -14.04 26.34
N GLY A 362 -18.74 -13.97 26.77
CA GLY A 362 -19.64 -15.13 26.80
C GLY A 362 -21.10 -14.76 26.51
N ALA A 363 -22.02 -15.66 26.85
CA ALA A 363 -23.44 -15.55 26.49
C ALA A 363 -24.22 -14.41 27.19
N ALA A 364 -23.70 -13.89 28.30
CA ALA A 364 -24.26 -12.72 28.99
C ALA A 364 -23.76 -11.43 28.33
N TYR A 365 -24.65 -10.44 28.18
CA TYR A 365 -24.25 -9.11 27.73
C TYR A 365 -23.32 -8.43 28.75
N ALA A 366 -22.10 -8.14 28.33
CA ALA A 366 -21.10 -7.46 29.14
C ALA A 366 -20.27 -6.53 28.26
N GLN A 367 -19.52 -5.62 28.89
CA GLN A 367 -18.42 -4.94 28.19
C GLN A 367 -17.38 -5.95 27.72
N VAL A 368 -16.85 -5.76 26.52
CA VAL A 368 -15.77 -6.58 25.99
C VAL A 368 -14.50 -5.73 26.03
N VAL A 369 -13.68 -5.96 27.05
CA VAL A 369 -12.55 -5.11 27.43
C VAL A 369 -11.25 -5.72 26.95
N ASN A 370 -10.43 -4.92 26.28
CA ASN A 370 -9.10 -5.33 25.84
C ASN A 370 -8.16 -5.51 27.04
N ALA A 371 -7.44 -6.62 27.12
CA ALA A 371 -6.64 -6.96 28.29
C ALA A 371 -5.33 -6.16 28.39
N ALA A 372 -4.80 -5.61 27.29
CA ALA A 372 -3.61 -4.77 27.30
C ALA A 372 -3.90 -3.30 27.57
N SER A 373 -4.89 -2.71 26.88
CA SER A 373 -5.20 -1.28 26.98
C SER A 373 -6.26 -0.92 28.03
N GLY A 374 -7.10 -1.87 28.43
CA GLY A 374 -8.26 -1.60 29.29
C GLY A 374 -9.41 -0.87 28.58
N LEU A 375 -9.34 -0.65 27.27
CA LEU A 375 -10.39 -0.03 26.47
C LEU A 375 -11.49 -1.04 26.09
N CYS A 376 -12.71 -0.54 25.92
CA CYS A 376 -13.89 -1.31 25.57
C CYS A 376 -14.13 -1.36 24.06
N LEU A 377 -14.62 -2.51 23.58
CA LEU A 377 -15.17 -2.70 22.24
C LEU A 377 -16.46 -1.88 22.09
N ASP A 378 -16.46 -0.86 21.25
CA ASP A 378 -17.54 0.12 21.13
C ASP A 378 -18.01 0.31 19.68
N ILE A 379 -19.23 0.78 19.47
CA ILE A 379 -19.74 1.18 18.15
C ILE A 379 -19.45 2.67 17.97
N ARG A 380 -18.73 3.03 16.89
CA ARG A 380 -18.25 4.40 16.65
C ARG A 380 -19.40 5.40 16.72
N ASP A 381 -19.22 6.43 17.55
CA ASP A 381 -20.17 7.53 17.80
C ASP A 381 -21.59 7.10 18.26
N GLY A 382 -21.77 5.82 18.62
CA GLY A 382 -23.06 5.21 18.95
C GLY A 382 -24.03 5.08 17.77
N ASP A 383 -23.53 5.20 16.54
CA ASP A 383 -24.33 5.12 15.32
C ASP A 383 -24.68 3.66 14.94
N LEU A 384 -25.94 3.40 14.61
CA LEU A 384 -26.49 2.06 14.36
C LEU A 384 -26.83 1.85 12.88
N GLU A 385 -25.92 2.28 12.00
CA GLU A 385 -26.01 2.04 10.55
C GLU A 385 -25.19 0.81 10.11
N LYS A 386 -25.58 0.26 8.95
CA LYS A 386 -24.93 -0.93 8.39
C LYS A 386 -23.51 -0.60 7.94
N GLY A 387 -22.54 -1.24 8.56
CA GLY A 387 -21.13 -1.03 8.29
C GLY A 387 -20.50 0.07 9.13
N THR A 388 -21.17 0.66 10.12
CA THR A 388 -20.53 1.56 11.10
C THR A 388 -19.38 0.83 11.81
N ASP A 389 -18.27 1.54 12.04
CA ASP A 389 -17.05 0.97 12.62
C ASP A 389 -17.28 0.49 14.06
N VAL A 390 -16.64 -0.63 14.39
CA VAL A 390 -16.42 -1.03 15.78
C VAL A 390 -14.98 -0.67 16.15
N VAL A 391 -14.83 -0.03 17.32
CA VAL A 391 -13.62 0.67 17.76
C VAL A 391 -13.24 0.28 19.19
N THR A 392 -12.12 0.83 19.68
CA THR A 392 -11.77 0.86 21.10
C THR A 392 -12.04 2.24 21.68
N ALA A 393 -12.76 2.28 22.80
CA ALA A 393 -13.11 3.52 23.51
C ALA A 393 -12.89 3.36 25.04
N PRO A 394 -12.77 4.46 25.80
CA PRO A 394 -12.80 4.39 27.26
C PRO A 394 -14.09 3.71 27.75
N CYS A 395 -13.96 2.75 28.66
CA CYS A 395 -15.11 2.00 29.17
C CYS A 395 -16.07 2.91 29.98
N ASP A 396 -17.36 2.89 29.64
CA ASP A 396 -18.41 3.65 30.33
C ASP A 396 -19.63 2.76 30.69
N SER A 397 -20.87 3.27 30.61
CA SER A 397 -22.10 2.50 30.84
C SER A 397 -22.99 2.36 29.60
N SER A 398 -22.48 2.72 28.42
CA SER A 398 -23.21 2.74 27.16
C SER A 398 -23.76 1.35 26.79
N SER A 399 -24.87 1.36 26.05
CA SER A 399 -25.38 0.16 25.37
C SER A 399 -24.47 -0.31 24.25
N THR A 400 -23.75 0.60 23.59
CA THR A 400 -22.87 0.36 22.43
C THR A 400 -21.62 -0.44 22.77
N GLN A 401 -21.18 -0.37 24.03
CA GLN A 401 -20.04 -1.12 24.55
C GLN A 401 -20.38 -2.54 25.03
N ARG A 402 -21.67 -2.93 25.02
CA ARG A 402 -22.12 -4.21 25.57
C ARG A 402 -22.41 -5.22 24.45
N TRP A 403 -21.75 -6.38 24.55
CA TRP A 403 -21.84 -7.45 23.57
C TRP A 403 -22.08 -8.79 24.25
N ARG A 404 -22.68 -9.75 23.53
CA ARG A 404 -22.74 -11.16 23.93
C ARG A 404 -22.24 -12.08 22.83
N VAL A 405 -21.63 -13.20 23.21
CA VAL A 405 -21.28 -14.29 22.31
C VAL A 405 -22.48 -15.24 22.23
N ASP A 406 -23.19 -15.21 21.11
CA ASP A 406 -24.16 -16.26 20.79
C ASP A 406 -23.40 -17.39 20.09
N ALA A 407 -22.97 -18.39 20.87
CA ALA A 407 -22.23 -19.54 20.36
C ALA A 407 -23.06 -20.45 19.44
N SER A 408 -24.40 -20.38 19.50
CA SER A 408 -25.28 -21.19 18.63
C SER A 408 -25.33 -20.66 17.20
N ARG A 409 -25.34 -19.33 17.06
CA ARG A 409 -25.18 -18.64 15.77
C ARG A 409 -23.73 -18.31 15.44
N GLY A 410 -22.79 -18.46 16.38
CA GLY A 410 -21.39 -18.10 16.23
C GLY A 410 -21.17 -16.62 15.95
N VAL A 411 -21.94 -15.73 16.60
CA VAL A 411 -21.88 -14.27 16.38
C VAL A 411 -21.58 -13.51 17.69
N LEU A 412 -20.91 -12.37 17.60
CA LEU A 412 -20.93 -11.36 18.67
C LEU A 412 -22.07 -10.39 18.37
N GLN A 413 -23.08 -10.35 19.23
CA GLN A 413 -24.28 -9.55 19.05
C GLN A 413 -24.26 -8.32 19.96
N SER A 414 -24.66 -7.16 19.44
CA SER A 414 -24.73 -5.90 20.19
C SER A 414 -25.91 -5.89 21.17
N TYR A 415 -25.75 -5.18 22.28
CA TYR A 415 -26.84 -4.84 23.19
C TYR A 415 -27.58 -3.58 22.78
N ALA A 416 -26.92 -2.64 22.09
CA ALA A 416 -27.53 -1.39 21.64
C ALA A 416 -28.69 -1.63 20.66
N ASP A 417 -28.51 -2.62 19.79
CA ASP A 417 -29.58 -3.21 18.99
C ASP A 417 -29.27 -4.69 18.75
N SER A 418 -30.24 -5.56 19.05
CA SER A 418 -30.09 -7.00 18.86
C SER A 418 -30.07 -7.42 17.39
N ASP A 419 -30.52 -6.58 16.47
CA ASP A 419 -30.47 -6.89 15.04
C ASP A 419 -29.05 -6.71 14.48
N PHE A 420 -28.11 -6.12 15.22
CA PHE A 420 -26.72 -5.91 14.81
C PHE A 420 -25.71 -6.87 15.47
N CYS A 421 -24.82 -7.39 14.64
CA CYS A 421 -23.74 -8.31 14.97
C CYS A 421 -22.41 -7.75 14.47
N LEU A 422 -21.31 -8.14 15.12
CA LEU A 422 -19.95 -7.85 14.65
C LEU A 422 -19.73 -8.47 13.27
N ASP A 423 -19.15 -7.69 12.36
CA ASP A 423 -18.86 -8.05 10.97
C ASP A 423 -17.38 -7.83 10.66
N SER A 424 -16.72 -8.85 10.13
CA SER A 424 -15.36 -8.81 9.61
C SER A 424 -15.27 -8.20 8.20
N ARG A 425 -16.40 -7.73 7.63
CA ARG A 425 -16.52 -7.11 6.30
C ARG A 425 -15.90 -7.97 5.19
N GLY A 426 -15.92 -9.29 5.38
CA GLY A 426 -15.39 -10.32 4.47
C GLY A 426 -13.87 -10.33 4.26
N SER A 427 -13.08 -9.54 5.00
CA SER A 427 -11.62 -9.52 4.88
C SER A 427 -10.94 -8.95 6.12
N VAL A 428 -9.79 -9.52 6.49
CA VAL A 428 -8.92 -9.02 7.56
C VAL A 428 -8.42 -7.58 7.34
N ASP A 429 -8.50 -7.09 6.11
CA ASP A 429 -8.02 -5.77 5.68
C ASP A 429 -9.04 -4.62 5.85
N ASN A 430 -10.32 -4.95 6.10
CA ASN A 430 -11.44 -3.99 6.06
C ASN A 430 -11.79 -3.40 7.43
N GLY A 431 -11.01 -3.74 8.47
CA GLY A 431 -11.39 -3.52 9.87
C GLY A 431 -12.62 -4.34 10.27
N VAL A 432 -13.23 -3.99 11.40
CA VAL A 432 -14.52 -4.55 11.82
C VAL A 432 -15.60 -3.48 11.95
N GLY A 433 -16.85 -3.88 11.71
CA GLY A 433 -18.01 -3.02 11.87
C GLY A 433 -19.21 -3.79 12.41
N ILE A 434 -20.38 -3.16 12.35
CA ILE A 434 -21.66 -3.82 12.62
C ILE A 434 -22.40 -4.15 11.33
N TRP A 435 -23.10 -5.28 11.29
CA TRP A 435 -24.01 -5.64 10.22
C TRP A 435 -25.21 -6.43 10.75
N GLU A 436 -26.29 -6.51 9.97
CA GLU A 436 -27.50 -7.25 10.36
C GLU A 436 -27.19 -8.72 10.67
N CYS A 437 -27.51 -9.15 11.90
CA CYS A 437 -27.39 -10.52 12.37
C CYS A 437 -28.13 -11.52 11.47
N SER A 438 -29.19 -11.13 10.76
CA SER A 438 -29.89 -11.99 9.79
C SER A 438 -28.98 -12.45 8.63
N SER A 439 -27.95 -11.67 8.30
CA SER A 439 -26.95 -12.05 7.30
C SER A 439 -26.11 -13.27 7.71
N ALA A 440 -26.16 -13.66 8.98
CA ALA A 440 -25.62 -14.92 9.51
C ALA A 440 -26.15 -16.18 8.81
N GLU A 441 -27.30 -16.10 8.13
CA GLU A 441 -27.93 -17.26 7.46
C GLU A 441 -27.79 -17.20 5.93
N GLY A 442 -27.17 -16.14 5.41
CA GLY A 442 -27.04 -15.88 3.98
C GLY A 442 -25.66 -16.21 3.38
N ARG A 443 -25.52 -15.88 2.10
CA ARG A 443 -24.28 -16.04 1.29
C ARG A 443 -23.00 -15.40 1.87
N HIS A 444 -23.13 -14.47 2.82
CA HIS A 444 -22.04 -13.75 3.48
C HIS A 444 -21.87 -14.13 4.96
N ALA A 445 -22.52 -15.21 5.41
CA ALA A 445 -22.57 -15.63 6.81
C ALA A 445 -21.19 -15.68 7.50
N GLN A 446 -20.14 -16.11 6.78
CA GLN A 446 -18.78 -16.22 7.32
C GLN A 446 -18.24 -14.89 7.85
N ASN A 447 -18.66 -13.75 7.29
CA ASN A 447 -18.17 -12.44 7.71
C ASN A 447 -18.63 -12.08 9.14
N LEU A 448 -19.82 -12.54 9.53
CA LEU A 448 -20.38 -12.33 10.87
C LEU A 448 -20.03 -13.46 11.84
N ARG A 449 -19.32 -14.50 11.39
CA ARG A 449 -18.97 -15.65 12.22
C ARG A 449 -17.69 -15.39 12.98
N PHE A 450 -17.74 -15.51 14.30
CA PHE A 450 -16.60 -15.36 15.20
C PHE A 450 -16.62 -16.46 16.27
N THR A 451 -15.43 -16.93 16.64
CA THR A 451 -15.22 -17.79 17.82
C THR A 451 -14.50 -16.99 18.90
N VAL A 452 -14.87 -17.20 20.16
CA VAL A 452 -14.15 -16.64 21.32
C VAL A 452 -13.52 -17.80 22.07
N GLY A 453 -12.20 -17.80 22.18
CA GLY A 453 -11.47 -18.82 22.92
C GLY A 453 -11.52 -18.61 24.43
N ASP A 454 -11.28 -19.68 25.20
CA ASP A 454 -11.10 -19.63 26.65
C ASP A 454 -9.95 -18.69 27.07
N ASP A 455 -9.04 -18.44 26.13
CA ASP A 455 -7.88 -17.55 26.24
C ASP A 455 -8.22 -16.05 26.04
N GLY A 456 -9.49 -15.73 25.76
CA GLY A 456 -10.02 -14.40 25.50
C GLY A 456 -9.89 -13.92 24.06
N VAL A 457 -9.36 -14.73 23.13
CA VAL A 457 -9.11 -14.29 21.76
C VAL A 457 -10.37 -14.43 20.90
N ILE A 458 -10.81 -13.32 20.31
CA ILE A 458 -11.95 -13.25 19.38
C ILE A 458 -11.41 -13.44 17.95
N ARG A 459 -11.80 -14.52 17.26
CA ARG A 459 -11.26 -14.94 15.96
C ARG A 459 -12.35 -14.99 14.89
N PRO A 460 -12.15 -14.42 13.69
CA PRO A 460 -13.14 -14.43 12.61
C PRO A 460 -13.11 -15.76 11.85
N ALA A 461 -14.25 -16.27 11.39
CA ALA A 461 -14.30 -17.52 10.62
C ALA A 461 -13.66 -17.38 9.23
N VAL A 462 -13.68 -16.19 8.63
CA VAL A 462 -12.98 -15.91 7.36
C VAL A 462 -11.45 -16.02 7.47
N ALA A 463 -10.90 -15.96 8.69
CA ALA A 463 -9.46 -16.04 8.95
C ALA A 463 -9.17 -16.50 10.39
N ILE A 464 -9.44 -17.77 10.69
CA ILE A 464 -9.38 -18.33 12.07
C ILE A 464 -8.01 -18.23 12.75
N GLU A 465 -6.93 -18.06 11.97
CA GLU A 465 -5.56 -17.81 12.44
C GLU A 465 -5.28 -16.33 12.75
N THR A 466 -6.32 -15.51 12.89
CA THR A 466 -6.24 -14.09 13.30
C THR A 466 -7.09 -13.82 14.54
N GLY A 467 -6.72 -12.78 15.29
CA GLY A 467 -7.44 -12.26 16.44
C GLY A 467 -7.81 -10.79 16.27
N LEU A 468 -8.95 -10.40 16.83
CA LEU A 468 -9.38 -9.00 16.94
C LEU A 468 -8.36 -8.23 17.80
N THR A 469 -7.72 -7.23 17.22
CA THR A 469 -6.60 -6.49 17.80
C THR A 469 -6.77 -4.98 17.57
N PRO A 470 -6.50 -4.10 18.55
CA PRO A 470 -6.35 -2.66 18.32
C PRO A 470 -5.30 -2.36 17.23
N ASP A 471 -5.57 -1.40 16.35
CA ASP A 471 -4.70 -1.10 15.20
C ASP A 471 -3.61 -0.03 15.47
N GLY A 472 -3.58 0.50 16.70
CA GLY A 472 -2.69 1.58 17.15
C GLY A 472 -3.38 2.96 17.22
N GLY A 473 -4.55 3.11 16.62
CA GLY A 473 -5.47 4.23 16.85
C GLY A 473 -6.63 3.82 17.76
N ASP A 474 -7.83 4.35 17.50
CA ASP A 474 -9.08 3.83 18.04
C ASP A 474 -9.58 2.59 17.27
N GLY A 475 -8.99 2.29 16.12
CA GLY A 475 -9.46 1.26 15.19
C GLY A 475 -9.15 -0.17 15.62
N LEU A 476 -9.79 -1.10 14.92
CA LEU A 476 -9.65 -2.54 15.14
C LEU A 476 -9.33 -3.26 13.83
N ALA A 477 -8.37 -4.17 13.91
CA ALA A 477 -7.90 -5.02 12.83
C ALA A 477 -7.95 -6.50 13.21
N LEU A 478 -7.90 -7.37 12.21
CA LEU A 478 -7.86 -8.83 12.38
C LEU A 478 -6.44 -9.30 12.06
N LEU A 479 -5.59 -9.36 13.09
CA LEU A 479 -4.14 -9.60 12.94
C LEU A 479 -3.79 -11.05 13.28
N PRO A 480 -2.73 -11.64 12.68
CA PRO A 480 -2.29 -13.00 12.99
C PRO A 480 -2.11 -13.24 14.49
N LEU A 481 -2.41 -14.45 14.93
CA LEU A 481 -2.28 -14.84 16.33
C LEU A 481 -0.82 -14.72 16.79
N ASN A 482 -0.56 -13.82 17.74
CA ASN A 482 0.77 -13.54 18.30
C ASN A 482 0.85 -13.84 19.81
N GLY A 483 -0.29 -14.15 20.45
CA GLY A 483 -0.39 -14.49 21.87
C GLY A 483 -0.31 -13.29 22.84
N SER A 484 -0.20 -12.05 22.32
CA SER A 484 -0.08 -10.83 23.12
C SER A 484 -1.35 -10.54 23.94
N GLY A 485 -1.22 -9.64 24.91
CA GLY A 485 -2.38 -9.14 25.67
C GLY A 485 -3.35 -8.30 24.84
N GLU A 486 -2.91 -7.77 23.69
CA GLU A 486 -3.71 -6.90 22.82
C GLU A 486 -4.76 -7.69 22.02
N GLN A 487 -4.53 -8.99 21.83
CA GLN A 487 -5.50 -9.89 21.17
C GLN A 487 -6.47 -10.54 22.16
N ARG A 488 -6.30 -10.29 23.47
CA ARG A 488 -7.10 -10.90 24.53
C ARG A 488 -8.16 -9.92 25.00
N TRP A 489 -9.38 -10.43 25.08
CA TRP A 489 -10.55 -9.70 25.53
C TRP A 489 -11.17 -10.41 26.72
N ARG A 490 -11.76 -9.63 27.62
CA ARG A 490 -12.44 -10.11 28.83
C ARG A 490 -13.82 -9.51 28.98
N ALA A 491 -14.71 -10.22 29.65
CA ALA A 491 -16.02 -9.71 30.03
C ALA A 491 -15.92 -8.79 31.26
N GLY A 492 -16.45 -7.57 31.12
CA GLY A 492 -16.59 -6.57 32.17
C GLY A 492 -15.38 -5.66 32.38
N ALA A 493 -15.65 -4.36 32.57
CA ALA A 493 -14.69 -3.46 33.22
C ALA A 493 -14.58 -3.82 34.72
N SER A 494 -13.40 -3.55 35.30
CA SER A 494 -13.10 -3.75 36.73
C SER A 494 -13.38 -2.48 37.53
#